data_AF-A0A2V5JXF0-F1
#
_entry.id   AF-A0A2V5JXF0-F1
#
_cell.length_a   1.000
_cell.length_b   1.000
_cell.length_c   1.000
_cell.angle_alpha   90.00
_cell.angle_beta   90.00
_cell.angle_gamma   90.00
#
_symmetry.space_group_name_H-M   'P 1'
#
loop_
_entity.id
_entity.type
_entity.pdbx_description
1 polymer ?
#
loop_
_entity_poly.entity_id
_entity_poly.type
_entity_poly.pdbx_seq_one_letter_code
_entity_poly.pdbx_strand_id
1 'polypeptide(L)'
;YKNEPALWQFDDTYEGFDWIDLHDADNSVVSFLRKSRDGDIVAFVVNATPVVRYNYRLGVPKSGFYRELINTDAETYCGSNIGNLGGIQTEDVPWMGREYSILIHLPPLATLAFKPER
;
A
#
# COMPACT_ATOMS: atom_id res chain seq x y z
N TYR A 1 11.25 4.66 -7.61
CA TYR A 1 10.93 5.97 -8.24
C TYR A 1 11.05 5.93 -9.76
N LYS A 2 12.27 5.93 -10.34
CA LYS A 2 12.44 5.96 -11.81
C LYS A 2 11.71 4.83 -12.57
N ASN A 3 11.67 3.63 -11.97
CA ASN A 3 11.06 2.44 -12.58
C ASN A 3 9.55 2.32 -12.36
N GLU A 4 8.92 3.22 -11.60
CA GLU A 4 7.49 3.17 -11.31
C GLU A 4 6.82 4.46 -11.82
N PRO A 5 6.29 4.45 -13.05
CA PRO A 5 5.70 5.65 -13.66
C PRO A 5 4.54 6.26 -12.88
N ALA A 6 3.81 5.45 -12.12
CA ALA A 6 2.75 5.90 -11.22
C ALA A 6 3.23 6.93 -10.19
N LEU A 7 4.53 6.96 -9.88
CA LEU A 7 5.11 7.87 -8.91
C LEU A 7 5.46 9.25 -9.47
N TRP A 8 5.34 9.48 -10.78
CA TRP A 8 5.74 10.75 -11.40
C TRP A 8 4.93 11.20 -12.63
N GLN A 9 4.24 10.31 -13.37
CA GLN A 9 3.54 10.68 -14.62
C GLN A 9 2.34 11.62 -14.44
N PHE A 10 1.75 11.64 -13.25
CA PHE A 10 0.54 12.38 -12.89
C PHE A 10 0.73 13.16 -11.56
N ASP A 11 1.93 13.68 -11.30
CA ASP A 11 2.17 14.48 -10.08
C ASP A 11 1.42 15.82 -10.08
N ASP A 12 1.05 16.34 -11.26
CA ASP A 12 0.39 17.62 -11.46
C ASP A 12 -1.12 17.52 -11.71
N THR A 13 -1.70 16.31 -11.60
CA THR A 13 -3.14 16.08 -11.83
C THR A 13 -3.80 15.32 -10.68
N TYR A 14 -5.08 15.60 -10.45
CA TYR A 14 -5.87 14.86 -9.47
C TYR A 14 -6.05 13.37 -9.83
N GLU A 15 -5.89 13.01 -11.10
CA GLU A 15 -6.04 11.64 -11.59
C GLU A 15 -4.93 10.70 -11.06
N GLY A 16 -3.77 11.26 -10.72
CA GLY A 16 -2.60 10.51 -10.25
C GLY A 16 -2.68 10.02 -8.82
N PHE A 17 -3.66 10.52 -8.04
CA PHE A 17 -3.77 10.28 -6.60
C PHE A 17 -5.21 9.96 -6.20
N ASP A 18 -5.38 9.01 -5.28
CA ASP A 18 -6.69 8.64 -4.77
C ASP A 18 -6.56 8.09 -3.35
N TRP A 19 -7.30 8.63 -2.39
CA TRP A 19 -7.25 8.13 -1.02
C TRP A 19 -7.83 6.70 -0.95
N ILE A 20 -7.21 5.83 -0.17
CA ILE A 20 -7.83 4.56 0.25
C ILE A 20 -8.51 4.81 1.59
N ASP A 21 -7.75 5.27 2.57
CA ASP A 21 -8.27 5.70 3.85
C ASP A 21 -7.40 6.81 4.47
N LEU A 22 -8.09 7.83 4.96
CA LEU A 22 -7.55 8.99 5.68
C LEU A 22 -8.20 9.15 7.07
N HIS A 23 -9.15 8.30 7.44
CA HIS A 23 -9.92 8.43 8.67
C HIS A 23 -9.31 7.66 9.85
N ASP A 24 -8.30 6.81 9.62
CA ASP A 24 -7.66 6.00 10.66
C ASP A 24 -6.65 6.80 11.51
N ALA A 25 -7.09 7.96 12.00
CA ALA A 25 -6.33 8.89 12.82
C ALA A 25 -5.97 8.30 14.19
N ASP A 26 -6.84 7.47 14.77
CA ASP A 26 -6.59 6.80 16.05
C ASP A 26 -5.39 5.85 15.98
N ASN A 27 -5.13 5.30 14.80
CA ASN A 27 -3.98 4.45 14.53
C ASN A 27 -2.80 5.18 13.88
N SER A 28 -2.98 6.46 13.51
CA SER A 28 -2.07 7.22 12.65
C SER A 28 -1.64 6.44 11.41
N VAL A 29 -2.61 5.80 10.76
CA VAL A 29 -2.40 5.09 9.50
C VAL A 29 -3.03 5.90 8.37
N VAL A 30 -2.28 6.09 7.30
CA VAL A 30 -2.79 6.71 6.07
C VAL A 30 -2.49 5.82 4.89
N SER A 31 -3.44 5.74 3.96
CA SER A 31 -3.29 4.90 2.78
C SER A 31 -3.87 5.54 1.53
N PHE A 32 -3.16 5.41 0.41
CA PHE A 32 -3.50 6.09 -0.83
C PHE A 32 -2.98 5.33 -2.05
N LEU A 33 -3.54 5.61 -3.21
CA LEU A 33 -3.10 5.09 -4.50
C LEU A 33 -2.32 6.14 -5.27
N ARG A 34 -1.34 5.67 -6.03
CA ARG A 34 -0.67 6.38 -7.11
C ARG A 34 -1.00 5.69 -8.43
N LYS A 35 -1.31 6.47 -9.47
CA LYS A 35 -1.75 5.95 -10.78
C LYS A 35 -0.83 6.46 -11.89
N SER A 36 -0.67 5.68 -12.95
CA SER A 36 0.06 6.07 -14.17
C SER A 36 -0.89 6.22 -15.37
N ARG A 37 -0.43 6.87 -16.44
CA ARG A 37 -1.16 7.00 -17.72
C ARG A 37 -1.44 5.65 -18.36
N ASP A 38 -0.54 4.70 -18.14
CA ASP A 38 -0.61 3.33 -18.68
C ASP A 38 -1.51 2.40 -17.85
N GLY A 39 -2.17 2.93 -16.80
CA GLY A 39 -3.09 2.18 -15.94
C GLY A 39 -2.40 1.36 -14.83
N ASP A 40 -1.11 1.56 -14.61
CA ASP A 40 -0.41 0.99 -13.45
C ASP A 40 -0.88 1.69 -12.18
N ILE A 41 -0.99 0.91 -11.10
CA ILE A 41 -1.45 1.38 -9.79
C ILE A 41 -0.43 0.94 -8.73
N VAL A 42 -0.10 1.85 -7.81
CA VAL A 42 0.70 1.53 -6.62
C VAL A 42 -0.09 1.95 -5.39
N ALA A 43 -0.37 1.01 -4.50
CA ALA A 43 -1.03 1.27 -3.23
C ALA A 43 0.01 1.50 -2.14
N PHE A 44 -0.07 2.63 -1.45
CA PHE A 44 0.76 3.00 -0.33
C PHE A 44 -0.03 2.89 0.97
N VAL A 45 0.66 2.45 2.02
CA VAL A 45 0.19 2.48 3.39
C VAL A 45 1.33 2.90 4.30
N VAL A 46 1.06 3.85 5.18
CA VAL A 46 2.03 4.44 6.09
C VAL A 46 1.54 4.23 7.52
N ASN A 47 2.35 3.62 8.36
CA ASN A 47 2.14 3.55 9.80
C ASN A 47 3.03 4.57 10.49
N ALA A 48 2.43 5.63 11.04
CA ALA A 48 3.17 6.68 11.76
C ALA A 48 3.26 6.42 13.27
N THR A 49 3.11 5.18 13.73
CA THR A 49 3.29 4.79 15.14
C THR A 49 4.27 3.61 15.29
N PRO A 50 4.92 3.45 16.45
CA PRO A 50 5.83 2.34 16.72
C PRO A 50 5.09 1.01 17.00
N VAL A 51 3.76 0.98 16.89
CA VAL A 51 2.96 -0.22 17.14
C VAL A 51 2.81 -1.00 15.83
N VAL A 52 3.22 -2.26 15.85
CA VAL A 52 3.01 -3.19 14.74
C VAL A 52 1.54 -3.53 14.62
N ARG A 53 0.99 -3.50 13.41
CA ARG A 53 -0.41 -3.91 13.14
C ARG A 53 -0.43 -5.16 12.30
N TYR A 54 -0.74 -6.28 12.96
CA TYR A 54 -0.96 -7.55 12.29
C TYR A 54 -2.37 -7.62 11.71
N ASN A 55 -2.53 -8.30 10.57
CA ASN A 55 -3.81 -8.52 9.92
C ASN A 55 -4.56 -7.21 9.63
N TYR A 56 -3.82 -6.16 9.26
CA TYR A 56 -4.38 -4.89 8.86
C TYR A 56 -5.02 -5.04 7.48
N ARG A 57 -6.29 -4.69 7.34
CA ARG A 57 -7.02 -4.83 6.07
C ARG A 57 -6.94 -3.53 5.29
N LEU A 58 -6.45 -3.61 4.06
CA LEU A 58 -6.33 -2.49 3.14
C LEU A 58 -7.22 -2.73 1.91
N GLY A 59 -8.13 -1.80 1.62
CA GLY A 59 -8.95 -1.86 0.41
C GLY A 59 -8.11 -1.61 -0.86
N VAL A 60 -8.32 -2.39 -1.91
CA VAL A 60 -7.59 -2.27 -3.18
C VAL A 60 -8.53 -2.35 -4.40
N PRO A 61 -8.19 -1.69 -5.53
CA PRO A 61 -9.13 -1.54 -6.66
C PRO A 61 -9.24 -2.74 -7.59
N LYS A 62 -8.31 -3.70 -7.54
CA LYS A 62 -8.26 -4.85 -8.46
C LYS A 62 -8.06 -6.12 -7.65
N SER A 63 -8.63 -7.23 -8.09
CA SER A 63 -8.26 -8.56 -7.62
C SER A 63 -6.89 -8.97 -8.16
N GLY A 64 -6.14 -9.79 -7.44
CA GLY A 64 -4.90 -10.40 -7.90
C GLY A 64 -3.84 -10.52 -6.82
N PHE A 65 -2.61 -10.81 -7.24
CA PHE A 65 -1.46 -10.81 -6.34
C PHE A 65 -0.86 -9.41 -6.28
N TYR A 66 -0.72 -8.86 -5.08
CA TYR A 66 -0.11 -7.57 -4.82
C TYR A 66 1.32 -7.77 -4.33
N ARG A 67 2.30 -7.52 -5.21
CA ARG A 67 3.71 -7.58 -4.87
C ARG A 67 4.10 -6.40 -3.98
N GLU A 68 4.84 -6.67 -2.91
CA GLU A 68 5.46 -5.66 -2.06
C GLU A 68 6.65 -5.04 -2.81
N LEU A 69 6.50 -3.79 -3.26
CA LEU A 69 7.54 -3.05 -4.00
C LEU A 69 8.61 -2.46 -3.08
N ILE A 70 8.19 -1.95 -1.93
CA ILE A 70 9.07 -1.43 -0.90
C ILE A 70 8.46 -1.68 0.47
N ASN A 71 9.34 -2.02 1.39
CA ASN A 71 9.09 -2.06 2.81
C ASN A 71 10.22 -1.33 3.52
N THR A 72 9.93 -0.18 4.11
CA THR A 72 10.96 0.61 4.79
C THR A 72 11.43 0.00 6.11
N ASP A 73 10.73 -1.01 6.63
CA ASP A 73 11.15 -1.80 7.80
C ASP A 73 11.98 -3.04 7.44
N ALA A 74 12.28 -3.26 6.15
CA ALA A 74 13.13 -4.38 5.74
C ALA A 74 14.49 -4.34 6.44
N GLU A 75 15.06 -5.52 6.75
CA GLU A 75 16.38 -5.64 7.38
C GLU A 75 17.48 -4.93 6.56
N THR A 76 17.34 -4.88 5.24
CA THR A 76 18.25 -4.15 4.34
C THR A 76 18.32 -2.65 4.66
N TYR A 77 17.28 -2.10 5.27
CA TYR A 77 17.23 -0.71 5.76
C TYR A 77 17.42 -0.62 7.28
N CYS A 78 17.90 -1.68 7.91
CA CYS A 78 18.07 -1.81 9.36
C CYS A 78 16.75 -1.75 10.16
N GLY A 79 15.62 -2.10 9.54
CA GLY A 79 14.34 -2.23 10.23
C GLY A 79 14.16 -3.60 10.90
N SER A 80 12.98 -3.82 11.49
CA SER A 80 12.64 -5.05 12.23
C SER A 80 12.31 -6.25 11.34
N ASN A 81 12.33 -6.07 10.02
CA ASN A 81 12.04 -7.07 8.99
C ASN A 81 10.63 -7.68 9.09
N ILE A 82 9.69 -6.92 9.66
CA ILE A 82 8.28 -7.29 9.63
C ILE A 82 7.77 -6.92 8.24
N GLY A 83 7.03 -7.82 7.60
CA GLY A 83 6.57 -7.60 6.24
C GLY A 83 5.69 -8.73 5.73
N ASN A 84 5.46 -8.71 4.43
CA ASN A 84 4.44 -9.56 3.79
C ASN A 84 5.03 -10.64 2.89
N LEU A 85 6.28 -11.06 3.17
CA LEU A 85 6.99 -12.14 2.46
C LEU A 85 7.02 -11.97 0.93
N GLY A 86 7.07 -10.72 0.45
CA GLY A 86 7.15 -10.38 -0.97
C GLY A 86 5.82 -10.00 -1.64
N GLY A 87 4.67 -10.29 -1.03
CA GLY A 87 3.37 -9.88 -1.54
C GLY A 87 2.20 -10.69 -1.01
N ILE A 88 0.97 -10.23 -1.29
CA ILE A 88 -0.28 -10.78 -0.74
C ILE A 88 -1.33 -10.93 -1.82
N GLN A 89 -2.10 -12.02 -1.74
CA GLN A 89 -3.28 -12.23 -2.58
C GLN A 89 -4.47 -11.43 -2.06
N THR A 90 -5.26 -10.84 -2.96
CA THR A 90 -6.53 -10.21 -2.59
C THR A 90 -7.56 -11.21 -2.11
N GLU A 91 -8.43 -10.76 -1.23
CA GLU A 91 -9.69 -11.40 -0.85
C GLU A 91 -10.87 -10.60 -1.41
N ASP A 92 -11.95 -11.29 -1.78
CA ASP A 92 -13.22 -10.71 -2.22
C ASP A 92 -14.03 -10.21 -1.02
N VAL A 93 -13.40 -9.37 -0.20
CA VAL A 93 -13.95 -8.78 1.02
C VAL A 93 -13.97 -7.26 0.85
N PRO A 94 -15.15 -6.64 0.73
CA PRO A 94 -15.25 -5.19 0.59
C PRO A 94 -14.70 -4.46 1.81
N TRP A 95 -13.84 -3.47 1.58
CA TRP A 95 -13.21 -2.67 2.63
C TRP A 95 -12.82 -1.29 2.13
N MET A 96 -12.92 -0.26 2.98
CA MET A 96 -12.55 1.14 2.64
C MET A 96 -13.16 1.62 1.31
N GLY A 97 -14.42 1.26 1.04
CA GLY A 97 -15.14 1.64 -0.17
C GLY A 97 -14.69 0.93 -1.46
N ARG A 98 -13.92 -0.16 -1.36
CA ARG A 98 -13.44 -0.96 -2.50
C ARG A 98 -13.95 -2.40 -2.40
N GLU A 99 -14.08 -3.07 -3.54
CA GLU A 99 -14.65 -4.43 -3.63
C GLU A 99 -13.68 -5.51 -3.12
N TYR A 100 -12.38 -5.28 -3.27
CA TYR A 100 -11.32 -6.20 -2.87
C TYR A 100 -10.50 -5.62 -1.72
N SER A 101 -9.88 -6.50 -0.94
CA SER A 101 -8.91 -6.08 0.09
C SER A 101 -7.74 -7.05 0.21
N ILE A 102 -6.63 -6.57 0.75
CA ILE A 102 -5.48 -7.38 1.13
C ILE A 102 -5.30 -7.34 2.65
N LEU A 103 -4.89 -8.47 3.23
CA LEU A 103 -4.64 -8.60 4.66
C LEU A 103 -3.13 -8.57 4.93
N ILE A 104 -2.64 -7.43 5.42
CA ILE A 104 -1.20 -7.16 5.53
C ILE A 104 -0.70 -7.15 6.99
N HIS A 105 0.58 -7.40 7.17
CA HIS A 105 1.33 -7.02 8.35
C HIS A 105 1.95 -5.66 8.09
N LEU A 106 1.53 -4.68 8.89
CA LEU A 106 1.98 -3.30 8.79
C LEU A 106 3.04 -3.03 9.88
N PRO A 107 4.33 -2.84 9.49
CA PRO A 107 5.43 -2.67 10.42
C PRO A 107 5.36 -1.34 11.18
N PRO A 108 6.15 -1.19 12.26
CA PRO A 108 6.16 0.03 13.05
C PRO A 108 6.92 1.14 12.32
N LEU A 109 6.42 2.38 12.35
CA LEU A 109 7.07 3.55 11.74
C LEU A 109 7.51 3.34 10.29
N ALA A 110 6.68 2.64 9.50
CA ALA A 110 7.07 2.16 8.18
C ALA A 110 6.08 2.57 7.09
N THR A 111 6.59 2.65 5.87
CA THR A 111 5.81 2.78 4.64
C THR A 111 5.95 1.50 3.82
N LEU A 112 4.82 0.95 3.41
CA LEU A 112 4.77 -0.14 2.44
C LEU A 112 4.17 0.38 1.13
N ALA A 113 4.65 -0.15 0.01
CA ALA A 113 4.01 0.04 -1.28
C ALA A 113 3.76 -1.29 -1.98
N PHE A 114 2.57 -1.46 -2.54
CA PHE A 114 2.14 -2.66 -3.23
C PHE A 114 1.73 -2.36 -4.66
N LYS A 115 2.01 -3.28 -5.57
CA LYS A 115 1.59 -3.22 -6.97
C LYS A 115 0.94 -4.53 -7.39
N PRO A 116 -0.23 -4.50 -8.05
CA PRO A 116 -0.81 -5.71 -8.61
C PRO A 116 0.10 -6.28 -9.69
N GLU A 117 0.38 -7.57 -9.63
CA GLU A 117 1.00 -8.30 -10.75
C GLU A 117 -0.02 -8.46 -11.88
N ARG A 118 0.49 -8.41 -13.12
CA ARG A 118 -0.32 -8.51 -14.34
C ARG A 118 -0.72 -9.94 -14.64
#